data_AF-A0A517P3M1-F1
#
_entry.id   AF-A0A517P3M1-F1
#
_cell.length_a   1.000
_cell.length_b   1.000
_cell.length_c   1.000
_cell.angle_alpha   90.00
_cell.angle_beta   90.00
_cell.angle_gamma   90.00
#
_symmetry.space_group_name_H-M   'P 1'
#
loop_
_entity.id
_entity.type
_entity.pdbx_description
1 polymer ?
#
loop_
_entity_poly.entity_id
_entity_poly.type
_entity_poly.pdbx_seq_one_letter_code
_entity_poly.pdbx_strand_id
1 'polypeptide(L)'
;MSSIRAPRGPAPRTGFTLIELLVVIAIIAILVSLLLPAVQQAREAARKSQCQNNLKQLALAVHNFESARKKLPAGWLMNRDVTFPSGYGTSGQGTSLFPQLMPYLDQMTVADKLHADMSNVDLGPWNASGPVPGVWGGLRGEAAWWDYDDGDDTTYDTWTTAFAKIPTLLCPSAEENTPMDLYLTHYGTYGDEASGGAGQSLDGFYSDSTLERLGRTNYLGVNGWYGRVGISGVDKRSGFFNRRDKIGFQSARDGLTQSLLFGEASGTRCVAYDGETAFQWISSPPLHGFAGLKGHAGKNLYDPRPANYDVYWIVDFSSGWHEPEDDFMRFQGDHLGVTQFAMGDGSVQSLSDNTDYFLFADLCGIKDGDVLETTPF
;
A
#
# COMPACT_ATOMS: atom_id res chain seq x y z
N MET A 1 -19.92 -69.43 60.69
CA MET A 1 -21.13 -68.71 60.23
C MET A 1 -20.72 -67.78 59.09
N SER A 2 -20.91 -68.22 57.84
CA SER A 2 -20.57 -67.44 56.63
C SER A 2 -21.87 -67.01 55.96
N SER A 3 -22.10 -65.70 55.86
CA SER A 3 -23.30 -65.11 55.25
C SER A 3 -23.09 -65.02 53.73
N ILE A 4 -23.84 -65.82 52.97
CA ILE A 4 -23.89 -65.75 51.51
C ILE A 4 -24.70 -64.51 51.11
N ARG A 5 -24.04 -63.49 50.56
CA ARG A 5 -24.70 -62.33 49.95
C ARG A 5 -25.22 -62.72 48.56
N ALA A 6 -26.51 -62.49 48.33
CA ALA A 6 -27.15 -62.69 47.03
C ALA A 6 -26.57 -61.74 45.96
N PRO A 7 -26.48 -62.17 44.68
CA PRO A 7 -26.00 -61.33 43.59
C PRO A 7 -26.93 -60.13 43.37
N ARG A 8 -26.36 -58.92 43.27
CA ARG A 8 -27.09 -57.72 42.85
C ARG A 8 -27.47 -57.90 41.38
N GLY A 9 -28.78 -57.89 41.09
CA GLY A 9 -29.28 -57.92 39.72
C GLY A 9 -28.73 -56.76 38.88
N PRO A 10 -28.62 -56.90 37.55
CA PRO A 10 -28.08 -55.87 36.67
C PRO A 10 -28.89 -54.58 36.85
N ALA A 11 -28.20 -53.47 37.14
CA ALA A 11 -28.83 -52.16 37.20
C ALA A 11 -29.50 -51.85 35.85
N PRO A 12 -30.75 -51.33 35.84
CA PRO A 12 -31.44 -51.01 34.61
C PRO A 12 -30.61 -49.99 33.83
N ARG A 13 -30.22 -50.35 32.60
CA ARG A 13 -29.56 -49.43 31.68
C ARG A 13 -30.62 -48.46 31.18
N THR A 14 -30.53 -47.20 31.59
CA THR A 14 -31.38 -46.13 31.04
C THR A 14 -31.02 -45.95 29.57
N GLY A 15 -31.88 -46.40 28.68
CA GLY A 15 -31.74 -46.18 27.24
C GLY A 15 -32.10 -44.74 26.90
N PHE A 16 -31.28 -44.08 26.09
CA PHE A 16 -31.55 -42.74 25.60
C PHE A 16 -32.70 -42.78 24.59
N THR A 17 -33.71 -41.94 24.75
CA THR A 17 -34.84 -41.90 23.81
C THR A 17 -34.46 -41.10 22.56
N LEU A 18 -35.04 -41.46 21.42
CA LEU A 18 -34.82 -40.74 20.16
C LEU A 18 -35.20 -39.25 20.28
N ILE A 19 -36.22 -38.96 21.09
CA ILE A 19 -36.70 -37.60 21.36
C ILE A 19 -35.66 -36.79 22.14
N GLU A 20 -35.05 -37.36 23.19
CA GLU A 20 -33.98 -36.68 23.95
C GLU A 20 -32.80 -36.32 23.05
N LEU A 21 -32.43 -37.20 22.13
CA LEU A 21 -31.37 -36.93 21.16
C LEU A 21 -31.76 -35.81 20.19
N LEU A 22 -32.99 -35.86 19.68
CA LEU A 22 -33.50 -34.87 18.73
C LEU A 22 -33.57 -33.47 19.33
N VAL A 23 -33.98 -33.35 20.60
CA VAL A 23 -34.02 -32.05 21.30
C VAL A 23 -32.62 -31.49 21.50
N VAL A 24 -31.64 -32.32 21.87
CA VAL A 24 -30.26 -31.87 22.07
C VAL A 24 -29.64 -31.36 20.77
N ILE A 25 -29.79 -32.09 19.67
CA ILE A 25 -29.28 -31.62 18.37
C ILE A 25 -29.99 -30.34 17.91
N ALA A 26 -31.30 -30.19 18.18
CA ALA A 26 -32.05 -28.98 17.84
C ALA A 26 -31.52 -27.77 18.63
N ILE A 27 -31.24 -27.92 19.91
CA ILE A 27 -30.66 -26.86 20.74
C ILE A 27 -29.26 -26.49 20.23
N ILE A 28 -28.39 -27.48 19.96
CA ILE A 28 -27.05 -27.23 19.43
C ILE A 28 -27.13 -26.50 18.08
N ALA A 29 -28.03 -26.92 17.18
CA ALA A 29 -28.20 -26.27 15.88
C ALA A 29 -28.62 -24.80 16.02
N ILE A 30 -29.53 -24.48 16.95
CA ILE A 30 -29.93 -23.09 17.23
C ILE A 30 -28.78 -22.30 17.85
N LEU A 31 -28.03 -22.87 18.79
CA LEU A 31 -26.89 -22.17 19.40
C LEU A 31 -25.81 -21.88 18.36
N VAL A 32 -25.45 -22.85 17.53
CA VAL A 32 -24.43 -22.67 16.49
C VAL A 32 -24.88 -21.66 15.42
N SER A 33 -26.15 -21.68 15.01
CA SER A 33 -26.66 -20.73 14.01
C SER A 33 -26.63 -19.28 14.50
N LEU A 34 -26.79 -19.06 15.81
CA LEU A 34 -26.67 -17.73 16.43
C LEU A 34 -25.20 -17.33 16.66
N LEU A 35 -24.31 -18.29 16.94
CA LEU A 35 -22.91 -18.02 17.25
C LEU A 35 -22.04 -17.80 16.01
N LEU A 36 -22.30 -18.50 14.90
CA LEU A 36 -21.43 -18.45 13.72
C LEU A 36 -21.30 -17.03 13.11
N PRO A 37 -22.40 -16.27 12.89
CA PRO A 37 -22.29 -14.90 12.38
C PRO A 37 -21.54 -13.98 13.34
N ALA A 38 -21.77 -14.14 14.65
CA ALA A 38 -21.12 -13.34 15.68
C ALA A 38 -19.59 -13.58 15.74
N VAL A 39 -19.16 -14.85 15.63
CA VAL A 39 -17.73 -15.20 15.60
C VAL A 39 -17.04 -14.64 14.36
N GLN A 40 -17.72 -14.61 13.20
CA GLN A 40 -17.18 -14.03 11.98
C GLN A 40 -17.01 -12.51 12.08
N GLN A 41 -18.01 -11.81 12.61
CA GLN A 41 -17.91 -10.36 12.87
C GLN A 41 -16.79 -10.02 13.86
N ALA A 42 -16.66 -10.80 14.93
CA ALA A 42 -15.58 -10.61 15.90
C ALA A 42 -14.19 -10.82 15.28
N ARG A 43 -14.03 -11.82 14.41
CA ARG A 43 -12.77 -12.06 13.68
C ARG A 43 -12.42 -10.90 12.76
N GLU A 44 -13.40 -10.37 12.03
CA GLU A 44 -13.18 -9.24 11.14
C GLU A 44 -12.82 -7.96 11.90
N ALA A 45 -13.52 -7.69 13.01
CA ALA A 45 -13.17 -6.57 13.90
C ALA A 45 -11.74 -6.70 14.46
N ALA A 46 -11.30 -7.92 14.79
CA ALA A 46 -9.94 -8.18 15.24
C ALA A 46 -8.91 -7.94 14.14
N ARG A 47 -9.15 -8.42 12.90
CA ARG A 47 -8.28 -8.14 11.75
C ARG A 47 -8.18 -6.65 11.45
N LYS A 48 -9.31 -5.94 11.45
CA LYS A 48 -9.36 -4.49 11.29
C LYS A 48 -8.55 -3.76 12.38
N SER A 49 -8.71 -4.17 13.64
CA SER A 49 -7.95 -3.58 14.75
C SER A 49 -6.45 -3.80 14.60
N GLN A 50 -6.04 -4.99 14.13
CA GLN A 50 -4.64 -5.29 13.87
C GLN A 50 -4.10 -4.48 12.67
N CYS A 51 -4.87 -4.33 11.60
CA CYS A 51 -4.51 -3.46 10.47
C CYS A 51 -4.30 -1.99 10.93
N GLN A 52 -5.22 -1.46 11.74
CA GLN A 52 -5.06 -0.12 12.31
C GLN A 52 -3.80 -0.01 13.18
N ASN A 53 -3.44 -1.06 13.92
CA ASN A 53 -2.20 -1.07 14.70
C ASN A 53 -0.95 -1.09 13.81
N ASN A 54 -0.97 -1.81 12.70
CA ASN A 54 0.13 -1.79 11.72
C ASN A 54 0.33 -0.37 11.15
N LEU A 55 -0.75 0.30 10.75
CA LEU A 55 -0.72 1.70 10.30
C LEU A 55 -0.19 2.66 11.38
N LYS A 56 -0.58 2.47 12.66
CA LYS A 56 -0.01 3.23 13.78
C LYS A 56 1.48 3.00 13.95
N GLN A 57 1.96 1.75 13.79
CA GLN A 57 3.39 1.45 13.85
C GLN A 57 4.15 2.14 12.72
N LEU A 58 3.59 2.18 11.51
CA LEU A 58 4.19 2.91 10.37
C LEU A 58 4.24 4.42 10.62
N ALA A 59 3.16 5.02 11.11
CA ALA A 59 3.16 6.43 11.45
C ALA A 59 4.18 6.75 12.55
N LEU A 60 4.24 5.92 13.61
CA LEU A 60 5.22 6.06 14.67
C LEU A 60 6.66 5.94 14.15
N ALA A 61 6.93 5.00 13.25
CA ALA A 61 8.23 4.87 12.60
C ALA A 61 8.62 6.14 11.84
N VAL A 62 7.68 6.78 11.16
CA VAL A 62 7.91 8.07 10.48
C VAL A 62 8.15 9.20 11.47
N HIS A 63 7.40 9.28 12.57
CA HIS A 63 7.67 10.26 13.63
C HIS A 63 9.05 10.08 14.25
N ASN A 64 9.48 8.84 14.49
CA ASN A 64 10.82 8.55 15.00
C ASN A 64 11.91 8.91 13.97
N PHE A 65 11.67 8.60 12.69
CA PHE A 65 12.56 9.01 11.60
C PHE A 65 12.70 10.54 11.53
N GLU A 66 11.58 11.26 11.54
CA GLU A 66 11.56 12.72 11.48
C GLU A 66 12.26 13.33 12.70
N SER A 67 11.98 12.81 13.89
CA SER A 67 12.64 13.26 15.12
C SER A 67 14.17 13.10 15.05
N ALA A 68 14.66 11.99 14.50
CA ALA A 68 16.08 11.69 14.37
C ALA A 68 16.77 12.43 13.20
N ARG A 69 16.09 12.59 12.06
CA ARG A 69 16.67 13.11 10.81
C ARG A 69 16.25 14.55 10.48
N LYS A 70 15.31 15.13 11.25
CA LYS A 70 14.72 16.48 11.08
C LYS A 70 14.07 16.70 9.71
N LYS A 71 13.60 15.61 9.11
CA LYS A 71 12.88 15.55 7.83
C LYS A 71 12.13 14.23 7.74
N LEU A 72 11.05 14.20 6.97
CA LEU A 72 10.35 12.98 6.61
C LEU A 72 11.23 12.09 5.72
N PRO A 73 10.98 10.76 5.71
CA PRO A 73 11.61 9.88 4.74
C PRO A 73 11.22 10.32 3.32
N ALA A 74 12.14 10.17 2.38
CA ALA A 74 11.79 10.40 0.98
C ALA A 74 10.74 9.36 0.58
N GLY A 75 9.64 9.79 -0.03
CA GLY A 75 8.63 8.86 -0.55
C GLY A 75 9.21 7.92 -1.59
N TRP A 76 10.11 8.48 -2.40
CA TRP A 76 10.79 7.76 -3.46
C TRP A 76 12.21 8.31 -3.61
N LEU A 77 13.19 7.42 -3.60
CA LEU A 77 14.63 7.73 -3.63
C LEU A 77 15.15 7.89 -5.07
N MET A 78 14.49 8.73 -5.88
CA MET A 78 14.90 9.11 -7.23
C MET A 78 15.91 10.25 -7.27
N ASN A 79 16.56 10.49 -8.43
CA ASN A 79 17.37 11.69 -8.60
C ASN A 79 16.51 12.95 -8.41
N ARG A 80 17.04 13.92 -7.67
CA ARG A 80 16.35 15.15 -7.30
C ARG A 80 16.16 16.10 -8.49
N ASP A 81 17.07 16.03 -9.46
CA ASP A 81 17.28 17.09 -10.46
C ASP A 81 16.87 16.67 -11.88
N VAL A 82 15.99 15.66 -12.05
CA VAL A 82 15.47 15.29 -13.38
C VAL A 82 14.54 16.41 -13.86
N THR A 83 15.11 17.35 -14.61
CA THR A 83 14.39 18.39 -15.34
C THR A 83 13.94 17.76 -16.65
N PHE A 84 12.63 17.67 -16.88
CA PHE A 84 12.06 17.06 -18.07
C PHE A 84 11.70 18.13 -19.10
N PRO A 85 12.40 18.24 -20.24
CA PRO A 85 11.77 18.85 -21.41
C PRO A 85 11.28 17.84 -22.46
N SER A 86 11.69 16.55 -22.43
CA SER A 86 11.36 15.66 -23.56
C SER A 86 11.60 14.14 -23.40
N GLY A 87 11.58 13.55 -22.20
CA GLY A 87 11.70 12.08 -22.11
C GLY A 87 11.59 11.48 -20.71
N TYR A 88 11.10 10.23 -20.63
CA TYR A 88 10.99 9.40 -19.43
C TYR A 88 12.37 9.17 -18.77
N GLY A 89 12.87 10.13 -17.98
CA GLY A 89 14.11 10.03 -17.23
C GLY A 89 13.92 9.24 -15.93
N THR A 90 14.43 8.02 -15.89
CA THR A 90 14.32 7.04 -14.78
C THR A 90 15.49 7.10 -13.80
N SER A 91 16.35 8.13 -13.84
CA SER A 91 17.59 8.14 -13.03
C SER A 91 17.34 8.23 -11.49
N GLY A 92 17.98 7.34 -10.71
CA GLY A 92 17.91 7.29 -9.25
C GLY A 92 17.84 5.87 -8.66
N GLN A 93 17.82 5.75 -7.32
CA GLN A 93 17.81 4.47 -6.60
C GLN A 93 16.46 3.72 -6.68
N GLY A 94 15.41 4.22 -7.34
CA GLY A 94 14.15 3.45 -7.54
C GLY A 94 13.54 2.78 -6.30
N THR A 95 13.77 3.33 -5.10
CA THR A 95 13.47 2.68 -3.81
C THR A 95 12.37 3.45 -3.09
N SER A 96 11.46 2.71 -2.44
CA SER A 96 10.38 3.27 -1.62
C SER A 96 10.87 3.93 -0.33
N LEU A 97 9.93 4.46 0.44
CA LEU A 97 10.19 4.98 1.78
C LEU A 97 10.48 3.89 2.82
N PHE A 98 10.04 2.64 2.61
CA PHE A 98 10.10 1.59 3.63
C PHE A 98 11.53 1.19 4.01
N PRO A 99 12.49 1.04 3.09
CA PRO A 99 13.91 0.86 3.41
C PRO A 99 14.46 1.87 4.43
N GLN A 100 14.06 3.13 4.33
CA GLN A 100 14.46 4.18 5.27
C GLN A 100 13.82 4.01 6.66
N LEU A 101 12.69 3.31 6.72
CA LEU A 101 11.93 3.06 7.95
C LEU A 101 12.27 1.74 8.63
N MET A 102 12.99 0.81 7.98
CA MET A 102 13.32 -0.50 8.57
C MET A 102 13.92 -0.43 9.99
N PRO A 103 14.90 0.46 10.28
CA PRO A 103 15.43 0.61 11.63
C PRO A 103 14.40 1.05 12.68
N TYR A 104 13.34 1.74 12.25
CA TYR A 104 12.29 2.29 13.10
C TYR A 104 11.07 1.35 13.19
N LEU A 105 11.09 0.22 12.49
CA LEU A 105 10.11 -0.86 12.51
C LEU A 105 10.64 -2.12 13.20
N ASP A 106 11.72 -1.98 13.98
CA ASP A 106 12.44 -3.09 14.61
C ASP A 106 12.94 -4.16 13.61
N GLN A 107 13.16 -3.77 12.35
CA GLN A 107 13.67 -4.64 11.28
C GLN A 107 15.18 -4.43 11.04
N MET A 108 15.98 -4.38 12.11
CA MET A 108 17.44 -4.11 12.00
C MET A 108 18.17 -5.13 11.11
N THR A 109 17.80 -6.41 11.18
CA THR A 109 18.41 -7.46 10.34
C THR A 109 18.15 -7.28 8.85
N VAL A 110 17.00 -6.68 8.49
CA VAL A 110 16.68 -6.28 7.11
C VAL A 110 17.43 -5.00 6.77
N ALA A 111 17.41 -4.01 7.68
CA ALA A 111 18.08 -2.73 7.49
C ALA A 111 19.60 -2.86 7.25
N ASP A 112 20.28 -3.75 7.97
CA ASP A 112 21.72 -3.97 7.85
C ASP A 112 22.12 -4.50 6.45
N LYS A 113 21.20 -5.17 5.76
CA LYS A 113 21.40 -5.67 4.39
C LYS A 113 21.02 -4.64 3.32
N LEU A 114 20.35 -3.56 3.68
CA LEU A 114 19.91 -2.52 2.75
C LEU A 114 20.99 -1.45 2.61
N HIS A 115 21.44 -1.22 1.38
CA HIS A 115 22.44 -0.20 1.09
C HIS A 115 21.78 1.18 0.86
N ALA A 116 21.72 2.01 1.90
CA ALA A 116 21.02 3.30 1.85
C ALA A 116 21.72 4.38 0.98
N ASP A 117 23.01 4.19 0.66
CA ASP A 117 23.84 5.19 -0.02
C ASP A 117 24.33 4.74 -1.42
N MET A 118 23.47 4.08 -2.19
CA MET A 118 23.80 3.80 -3.59
C MET A 118 23.78 5.11 -4.38
N SER A 119 24.95 5.53 -4.87
CA SER A 119 25.07 6.65 -5.80
C SER A 119 24.09 6.48 -6.96
N ASN A 120 23.47 7.58 -7.40
CA ASN A 120 22.51 7.65 -8.50
C ASN A 120 22.72 6.52 -9.52
N VAL A 121 21.87 5.51 -9.46
CA VAL A 121 21.81 4.50 -10.51
C VAL A 121 21.24 5.23 -11.72
N ASP A 122 22.05 5.42 -12.74
CA ASP A 122 21.52 5.77 -14.04
C ASP A 122 20.81 4.51 -14.55
N LEU A 123 19.48 4.46 -14.46
CA LEU A 123 18.70 3.35 -15.02
C LEU A 123 18.77 3.33 -16.56
N GLY A 124 19.56 4.21 -17.17
CA GLY A 124 19.73 4.36 -18.60
C GLY A 124 18.44 4.85 -19.27
N PRO A 125 18.52 5.34 -20.51
CA PRO A 125 17.31 5.50 -21.31
C PRO A 125 16.64 4.13 -21.48
N TRP A 126 15.31 4.12 -21.36
CA TRP A 126 14.43 3.00 -21.69
C TRP A 126 14.99 2.18 -22.87
N ASN A 127 15.49 0.98 -22.60
CA ASN A 127 15.97 0.06 -23.64
C ASN A 127 15.22 -1.26 -23.51
N ALA A 128 14.23 -1.51 -24.35
CA ALA A 128 13.37 -2.70 -24.36
C ALA A 128 14.10 -4.06 -24.58
N SER A 129 15.44 -4.10 -24.56
CA SER A 129 16.26 -5.24 -25.00
C SER A 129 17.19 -5.81 -23.91
N GLY A 130 16.89 -5.61 -22.61
CA GLY A 130 17.72 -6.07 -21.50
C GLY A 130 17.79 -7.61 -21.36
N PRO A 131 18.89 -8.18 -20.83
CA PRO A 131 19.17 -9.62 -20.87
C PRO A 131 18.48 -10.45 -19.76
N VAL A 132 17.55 -9.88 -19.00
CA VAL A 132 16.77 -10.61 -18.00
C VAL A 132 15.38 -10.85 -18.59
N PRO A 133 14.98 -12.11 -18.87
CA PRO A 133 13.65 -12.41 -19.36
C PRO A 133 12.58 -11.84 -18.42
N GLY A 134 11.70 -10.98 -18.91
CA GLY A 134 10.60 -10.37 -18.12
C GLY A 134 10.94 -9.04 -17.43
N VAL A 135 12.20 -8.59 -17.48
CA VAL A 135 12.62 -7.24 -17.05
C VAL A 135 12.73 -6.36 -18.29
N TRP A 136 11.70 -5.55 -18.54
CA TRP A 136 11.69 -4.61 -19.65
C TRP A 136 12.66 -3.44 -19.39
N GLY A 137 13.94 -3.71 -19.63
CA GLY A 137 14.98 -2.74 -19.95
C GLY A 137 15.90 -2.31 -18.81
N GLY A 138 17.17 -2.69 -18.93
CA GLY A 138 18.29 -1.95 -18.32
C GLY A 138 19.09 -2.62 -17.18
N LEU A 139 18.64 -3.72 -16.58
CA LEU A 139 19.21 -4.17 -15.29
C LEU A 139 20.34 -5.22 -15.38
N ARG A 140 21.26 -5.10 -16.34
CA ARG A 140 22.62 -5.67 -16.20
C ARG A 140 23.61 -4.73 -16.86
N GLY A 141 24.34 -3.96 -16.05
CA GLY A 141 25.44 -3.16 -16.56
C GLY A 141 26.05 -2.21 -15.54
N GLU A 142 25.23 -1.57 -14.70
CA GLU A 142 25.69 -0.59 -13.72
C GLU A 142 24.86 -0.77 -12.44
N ALA A 143 25.54 -0.96 -11.30
CA ALA A 143 24.96 -1.43 -10.03
C ALA A 143 23.66 -0.70 -9.66
N ALA A 144 22.52 -1.34 -9.96
CA ALA A 144 21.23 -0.88 -9.52
C ALA A 144 21.12 -1.13 -8.01
N TRP A 145 20.30 -0.34 -7.32
CA TRP A 145 19.85 -0.57 -5.95
C TRP A 145 19.27 -1.97 -5.69
N TRP A 146 19.06 -2.74 -6.76
CA TRP A 146 18.94 -4.19 -6.83
C TRP A 146 20.26 -4.79 -7.27
N ASP A 147 21.23 -4.74 -6.36
CA ASP A 147 22.49 -5.41 -6.62
C ASP A 147 22.23 -6.92 -6.61
N TYR A 148 22.45 -7.55 -7.75
CA TYR A 148 22.37 -8.99 -7.91
C TYR A 148 23.77 -9.52 -7.64
N ASP A 149 23.93 -10.29 -6.57
CA ASP A 149 25.17 -10.96 -6.18
C ASP A 149 25.86 -11.58 -7.41
N ASP A 150 26.90 -10.91 -7.92
CA ASP A 150 27.74 -11.38 -9.02
C ASP A 150 28.92 -12.22 -8.51
N GLY A 151 28.97 -12.47 -7.20
CA GLY A 151 29.93 -13.33 -6.52
C GLY A 151 31.21 -12.63 -6.05
N ASP A 152 31.33 -11.29 -6.18
CA ASP A 152 32.52 -10.53 -5.76
C ASP A 152 32.33 -9.70 -4.47
N ASP A 153 31.09 -9.30 -4.12
CA ASP A 153 30.79 -8.57 -2.86
C ASP A 153 29.59 -9.17 -2.09
N THR A 154 29.88 -10.00 -1.08
CA THR A 154 28.88 -10.62 -0.21
C THR A 154 28.26 -9.68 0.85
N THR A 155 28.62 -8.38 0.84
CA THR A 155 28.30 -7.49 1.96
C THR A 155 26.87 -6.95 1.90
N TYR A 156 26.26 -6.81 0.71
CA TYR A 156 24.94 -6.18 0.54
C TYR A 156 24.08 -6.85 -0.55
N ASP A 157 23.31 -7.88 -0.18
CA ASP A 157 22.39 -8.56 -1.09
C ASP A 157 20.96 -7.99 -0.96
N THR A 158 20.75 -6.83 -1.60
CA THR A 158 19.46 -6.13 -1.64
C THR A 158 18.39 -6.93 -2.38
N TRP A 159 18.78 -7.71 -3.39
CA TRP A 159 17.88 -8.61 -4.12
C TRP A 159 17.27 -9.67 -3.21
N THR A 160 18.06 -10.46 -2.48
CA THR A 160 17.47 -11.45 -1.56
C THR A 160 16.74 -10.80 -0.41
N THR A 161 17.19 -9.62 0.02
CA THR A 161 16.51 -8.83 1.05
C THR A 161 15.10 -8.43 0.61
N ALA A 162 14.88 -8.14 -0.67
CA ALA A 162 13.58 -7.80 -1.21
C ALA A 162 12.52 -8.93 -1.08
N PHE A 163 12.92 -10.17 -0.78
CA PHE A 163 12.00 -11.29 -0.50
C PHE A 163 11.53 -11.32 0.96
N ALA A 164 12.10 -10.50 1.85
CA ALA A 164 11.72 -10.47 3.26
C ALA A 164 10.23 -10.12 3.42
N LYS A 165 9.52 -10.94 4.19
CA LYS A 165 8.13 -10.69 4.59
C LYS A 165 8.13 -9.95 5.92
N ILE A 166 7.65 -8.72 5.90
CA ILE A 166 7.63 -7.85 7.08
C ILE A 166 6.19 -7.82 7.60
N PRO A 167 5.86 -8.46 8.74
CA PRO A 167 4.47 -8.59 9.19
C PRO A 167 3.74 -7.26 9.38
N THR A 168 4.44 -6.22 9.83
CA THR A 168 3.87 -4.87 9.98
C THR A 168 3.46 -4.23 8.65
N LEU A 169 3.99 -4.72 7.52
CA LEU A 169 3.62 -4.23 6.19
C LEU A 169 2.46 -5.01 5.56
N LEU A 170 1.98 -6.07 6.20
CA LEU A 170 0.93 -6.93 5.65
C LEU A 170 -0.38 -6.72 6.39
N CYS A 171 -1.46 -6.59 5.63
CA CYS A 171 -2.80 -6.53 6.20
C CYS A 171 -3.23 -7.95 6.61
N PRO A 172 -3.72 -8.18 7.84
CA PRO A 172 -4.20 -9.50 8.28
C PRO A 172 -5.43 -10.00 7.53
N SER A 173 -6.11 -9.13 6.78
CA SER A 173 -7.23 -9.47 5.90
C SER A 173 -6.79 -9.77 4.47
N ALA A 174 -5.55 -9.46 4.08
CA ALA A 174 -5.04 -9.76 2.75
C ALA A 174 -4.73 -11.26 2.62
N GLU A 175 -5.03 -11.84 1.46
CA GLU A 175 -4.67 -13.23 1.18
C GLU A 175 -3.16 -13.36 0.96
N GLU A 176 -2.47 -13.99 1.92
CA GLU A 176 -1.00 -14.10 1.95
C GLU A 176 -0.42 -14.95 0.78
N ASN A 177 -1.25 -15.74 0.10
CA ASN A 177 -0.82 -16.85 -0.76
C ASN A 177 -1.29 -16.79 -2.22
N THR A 178 -1.93 -15.72 -2.68
CA THR A 178 -2.27 -15.63 -4.11
C THR A 178 -1.00 -15.32 -4.89
N PRO A 179 -0.55 -16.20 -5.82
CA PRO A 179 0.54 -15.87 -6.74
C PRO A 179 0.04 -14.71 -7.58
N MET A 180 0.55 -13.52 -7.30
CA MET A 180 0.17 -12.31 -8.00
C MET A 180 1.43 -11.86 -8.73
N ASP A 181 1.31 -11.63 -10.04
CA ASP A 181 2.36 -11.06 -10.85
C ASP A 181 2.79 -9.75 -10.17
N LEU A 182 4.07 -9.67 -9.80
CA LEU A 182 4.55 -8.52 -9.06
C LEU A 182 4.84 -7.38 -10.02
N TYR A 183 3.94 -6.41 -10.06
CA TYR A 183 4.20 -5.13 -10.69
C TYR A 183 5.10 -4.30 -9.77
N LEU A 184 6.40 -4.28 -10.05
CA LEU A 184 7.25 -3.18 -9.58
C LEU A 184 6.58 -1.89 -10.05
N THR A 185 6.62 -0.84 -9.24
CA THR A 185 6.01 0.42 -9.63
C THR A 185 7.08 1.47 -9.70
N HIS A 186 7.53 1.82 -10.90
CA HIS A 186 8.37 2.99 -11.09
C HIS A 186 7.49 4.20 -11.43
N TYR A 187 7.40 5.20 -10.55
CA TYR A 187 6.68 6.45 -10.86
C TYR A 187 7.56 7.45 -11.60
N GLY A 188 7.24 7.68 -12.88
CA GLY A 188 7.69 8.86 -13.61
C GLY A 188 6.61 9.95 -13.54
N THR A 189 6.76 10.94 -12.66
CA THR A 189 5.93 12.15 -12.75
C THR A 189 6.55 13.12 -13.75
N TYR A 190 5.88 13.32 -14.89
CA TYR A 190 6.28 14.34 -15.87
C TYR A 190 5.39 15.57 -15.73
N GLY A 191 5.98 16.74 -15.94
CA GLY A 191 5.29 18.01 -16.01
C GLY A 191 5.77 18.76 -17.25
N ASP A 192 4.85 19.26 -18.06
CA ASP A 192 5.17 20.14 -19.18
C ASP A 192 4.55 21.52 -18.93
N GLU A 193 5.40 22.51 -18.63
CA GLU A 193 4.95 23.89 -18.41
C GLU A 193 4.29 24.50 -19.67
N ALA A 194 4.63 24.02 -20.88
CA ALA A 194 4.05 24.52 -22.12
C ALA A 194 2.64 23.98 -22.37
N SER A 195 2.30 22.80 -21.85
CA SER A 195 0.95 22.21 -21.94
C SER A 195 0.15 22.24 -20.63
N GLY A 196 0.78 22.63 -19.51
CA GLY A 196 0.16 22.64 -18.17
C GLY A 196 -0.16 21.25 -17.63
N GLY A 197 0.32 20.18 -18.27
CA GLY A 197 -0.02 18.80 -17.94
C GLY A 197 0.96 18.16 -16.96
N ALA A 198 0.45 17.43 -15.96
CA ALA A 198 1.21 16.50 -15.15
C ALA A 198 0.68 15.06 -15.35
N GLY A 199 1.55 14.06 -15.39
CA GLY A 199 1.13 12.67 -15.60
C GLY A 199 2.02 11.64 -14.93
N GLN A 200 1.60 10.37 -15.00
CA GLN A 200 2.24 9.24 -14.33
C GLN A 200 2.49 8.10 -15.31
N SER A 201 3.66 7.46 -15.19
CA SER A 201 3.94 6.17 -15.81
C SER A 201 4.06 5.10 -14.73
N LEU A 202 3.60 3.88 -15.05
CA LEU A 202 3.81 2.66 -14.27
C LEU A 202 4.52 1.62 -15.14
N ASP A 203 5.61 1.05 -14.63
CA ASP A 203 6.37 0.00 -15.30
C ASP A 203 6.36 -1.30 -14.50
N GLY A 204 5.50 -2.25 -14.91
CA GLY A 204 5.36 -3.57 -14.31
C GLY A 204 6.41 -4.60 -14.74
N PHE A 205 6.71 -5.54 -13.85
CA PHE A 205 7.57 -6.69 -14.14
C PHE A 205 6.70 -7.94 -14.21
N TYR A 206 6.92 -8.78 -15.22
CA TYR A 206 6.14 -10.01 -15.39
C TYR A 206 6.82 -11.13 -14.62
N SER A 207 6.05 -11.88 -13.82
CA SER A 207 6.63 -13.00 -13.08
C SER A 207 6.89 -14.17 -14.03
N ASP A 208 8.12 -14.69 -14.00
CA ASP A 208 8.27 -16.14 -14.05
C ASP A 208 8.07 -16.69 -12.62
N SER A 209 7.97 -18.02 -12.49
CA SER A 209 7.72 -18.73 -11.23
C SER A 209 8.63 -18.37 -10.01
N THR A 210 9.70 -17.60 -10.20
CA THR A 210 10.59 -17.15 -9.12
C THR A 210 10.21 -15.80 -8.49
N LEU A 211 9.51 -14.93 -9.24
CA LEU A 211 9.12 -13.57 -8.82
C LEU A 211 7.81 -13.53 -8.00
N GLU A 212 7.04 -14.63 -7.98
CA GLU A 212 5.81 -14.80 -7.19
C GLU A 212 6.04 -14.64 -5.66
N ARG A 213 7.29 -14.53 -5.19
CA ARG A 213 7.68 -14.65 -3.78
C ARG A 213 8.20 -13.37 -3.12
N LEU A 214 8.30 -12.25 -3.84
CA LEU A 214 8.85 -11.00 -3.32
C LEU A 214 8.04 -10.45 -2.12
N GLY A 215 8.71 -9.69 -1.26
CA GLY A 215 8.14 -9.09 -0.06
C GLY A 215 7.08 -8.04 -0.42
N ARG A 216 5.83 -8.28 0.00
CA ARG A 216 4.70 -7.40 -0.31
C ARG A 216 4.48 -6.36 0.79
N THR A 217 3.71 -5.33 0.45
CA THR A 217 3.07 -4.40 1.38
C THR A 217 1.61 -4.20 1.01
N ASN A 218 0.73 -4.11 2.00
CA ASN A 218 -0.65 -3.67 1.86
C ASN A 218 -0.84 -2.21 2.29
N TYR A 219 0.25 -1.51 2.57
CA TYR A 219 0.24 -0.12 2.99
C TYR A 219 1.18 0.68 2.10
N LEU A 220 0.74 1.86 1.67
CA LEU A 220 1.54 2.80 0.91
C LEU A 220 1.46 4.18 1.50
N GLY A 221 2.55 4.93 1.37
CA GLY A 221 2.56 6.33 1.74
C GLY A 221 1.65 7.14 0.82
N VAL A 222 1.24 8.32 1.26
CA VAL A 222 0.45 9.27 0.49
C VAL A 222 1.33 10.42 -0.02
N ASN A 223 1.26 10.67 -1.33
CA ASN A 223 2.05 11.69 -2.00
C ASN A 223 1.23 12.96 -2.37
N GLY A 224 0.00 13.09 -1.89
CA GLY A 224 -0.90 14.16 -2.33
C GLY A 224 -1.54 13.83 -3.65
N TRP A 225 -1.99 14.82 -4.40
CA TRP A 225 -2.62 14.59 -5.71
C TRP A 225 -1.59 14.03 -6.68
N TYR A 226 -0.69 14.83 -7.23
CA TYR A 226 0.35 14.38 -8.16
C TYR A 226 1.76 14.42 -7.57
N GLY A 227 1.85 14.77 -6.28
CA GLY A 227 3.14 15.06 -5.67
C GLY A 227 3.72 16.38 -6.10
N ARG A 228 5.05 16.44 -5.97
CA ARG A 228 5.86 17.57 -6.40
C ARG A 228 6.52 17.29 -7.74
N VAL A 229 6.02 17.96 -8.77
CA VAL A 229 6.40 17.78 -10.18
C VAL A 229 7.04 19.03 -10.77
N GLY A 230 7.10 20.14 -10.03
CA GLY A 230 7.70 21.40 -10.47
C GLY A 230 6.71 22.35 -11.15
N ILE A 231 5.43 21.99 -11.23
CA ILE A 231 4.38 22.84 -11.78
C ILE A 231 3.67 23.55 -10.62
N SER A 232 3.72 24.88 -10.58
CA SER A 232 3.21 25.66 -9.43
C SER A 232 1.74 25.41 -9.10
N GLY A 233 0.88 25.12 -10.08
CA GLY A 233 -0.53 24.80 -9.85
C GLY A 233 -0.74 23.42 -9.22
N VAL A 234 0.08 22.45 -9.63
CA VAL A 234 0.01 21.04 -9.21
C VAL A 234 0.67 20.82 -7.84
N ASP A 235 1.84 21.44 -7.63
CA ASP A 235 2.66 21.31 -6.42
C ASP A 235 1.95 21.83 -5.16
N LYS A 236 0.91 22.68 -5.30
CA LYS A 236 0.07 23.14 -4.19
C LYS A 236 -0.62 21.98 -3.47
N ARG A 237 -0.88 20.87 -4.18
CA ARG A 237 -1.58 19.69 -3.65
C ARG A 237 -0.62 18.53 -3.36
N SER A 238 0.66 18.81 -3.12
CA SER A 238 1.66 17.82 -2.69
C SER A 238 1.32 17.26 -1.30
N GLY A 239 1.60 15.99 -1.05
CA GLY A 239 1.45 15.31 0.25
C GLY A 239 2.76 15.19 1.03
N PHE A 240 2.81 14.27 2.00
CA PHE A 240 3.95 14.10 2.91
C PHE A 240 5.17 13.41 2.29
N PHE A 241 4.98 12.54 1.29
CA PHE A 241 6.06 11.65 0.82
C PHE A 241 6.50 11.95 -0.61
N ASN A 242 7.18 13.08 -0.84
CA ASN A 242 7.67 13.48 -2.17
C ASN A 242 9.08 12.93 -2.50
N ARG A 243 9.53 13.15 -3.75
CA ARG A 243 10.84 12.75 -4.27
C ARG A 243 11.97 13.54 -3.60
N ARG A 244 12.78 12.87 -2.77
CA ARG A 244 13.96 13.43 -2.04
C ARG A 244 13.77 14.85 -1.48
N ASP A 245 12.57 15.19 -1.05
CA ASP A 245 12.26 16.50 -0.49
C ASP A 245 12.73 16.60 0.97
N LYS A 246 13.12 17.81 1.38
CA LYS A 246 13.44 18.12 2.78
C LYS A 246 12.22 18.73 3.47
N ILE A 247 11.12 17.98 3.49
CA ILE A 247 9.90 18.38 4.21
C ILE A 247 9.83 17.69 5.57
N GLY A 248 9.28 18.38 6.56
CA GLY A 248 8.96 17.87 7.89
C GLY A 248 7.46 18.02 8.15
N PHE A 249 6.97 17.47 9.27
CA PHE A 249 5.55 17.59 9.65
C PHE A 249 5.06 19.04 9.74
N GLN A 250 5.93 20.00 10.06
CA GLN A 250 5.62 21.43 10.02
C GLN A 250 5.22 21.97 8.63
N SER A 251 5.43 21.19 7.57
CA SER A 251 5.04 21.56 6.21
C SER A 251 3.54 21.35 5.96
N ALA A 252 2.84 20.61 6.82
CA ALA A 252 1.40 20.42 6.76
C ALA A 252 0.67 21.63 7.33
N ARG A 253 0.27 22.55 6.45
CA ARG A 253 -0.46 23.77 6.81
C ARG A 253 -1.92 23.50 7.12
N ASP A 254 -2.47 22.43 6.55
CA ASP A 254 -3.89 22.05 6.70
C ASP A 254 -4.12 21.28 8.03
N GLY A 255 -3.03 20.94 8.73
CA GLY A 255 -3.02 20.28 10.02
C GLY A 255 -2.79 18.77 9.92
N LEU A 256 -1.99 18.24 10.84
CA LEU A 256 -1.61 16.83 10.84
C LEU A 256 -2.78 15.84 11.00
N THR A 257 -3.87 16.28 11.62
CA THR A 257 -5.11 15.50 11.78
C THR A 257 -5.98 15.45 10.52
N GLN A 258 -5.67 16.27 9.50
CA GLN A 258 -6.46 16.42 8.27
C GLN A 258 -5.67 16.00 7.01
N SER A 259 -4.42 15.57 7.18
CA SER A 259 -3.58 15.11 6.07
C SER A 259 -3.26 13.63 6.22
N LEU A 260 -3.50 12.85 5.17
CA LEU A 260 -3.21 11.42 5.14
C LEU A 260 -1.70 11.19 5.01
N LEU A 261 -1.18 10.27 5.82
CA LEU A 261 0.21 9.84 5.83
C LEU A 261 0.36 8.51 5.10
N PHE A 262 -0.36 7.47 5.53
CA PHE A 262 -0.39 6.15 4.90
C PHE A 262 -1.83 5.72 4.64
N GLY A 263 -2.03 4.89 3.63
CA GLY A 263 -3.31 4.23 3.36
C GLY A 263 -3.12 2.75 3.04
N GLU A 264 -4.18 1.97 3.25
CA GLU A 264 -4.26 0.61 2.73
C GLU A 264 -4.30 0.61 1.19
N ALA A 265 -3.52 -0.28 0.60
CA ALA A 265 -3.47 -0.54 -0.83
C ALA A 265 -3.05 -1.99 -1.06
N SER A 266 -4.01 -2.88 -1.29
CA SER A 266 -3.74 -4.31 -1.47
C SER A 266 -3.38 -4.74 -2.90
N GLY A 267 -3.57 -3.86 -3.89
CA GLY A 267 -3.51 -4.22 -5.31
C GLY A 267 -4.72 -5.08 -5.76
N THR A 268 -5.07 -5.04 -7.04
CA THR A 268 -6.18 -5.84 -7.61
C THR A 268 -5.78 -6.47 -8.94
N ARG A 269 -6.70 -7.22 -9.56
CA ARG A 269 -6.60 -7.56 -10.97
C ARG A 269 -6.40 -6.28 -11.81
N CYS A 270 -5.46 -6.36 -12.74
CA CYS A 270 -5.31 -5.40 -13.83
C CYS A 270 -5.76 -6.10 -15.12
N VAL A 271 -6.79 -5.55 -15.76
CA VAL A 271 -7.38 -6.09 -16.99
C VAL A 271 -6.41 -5.94 -18.16
N ALA A 272 -5.63 -4.86 -18.20
CA ALA A 272 -4.61 -4.59 -19.21
C ALA A 272 -3.63 -5.75 -19.43
N TYR A 273 -3.31 -6.45 -18.34
CA TYR A 273 -2.22 -7.41 -18.29
C TYR A 273 -2.67 -8.82 -17.89
N ASP A 274 -3.98 -9.04 -17.77
CA ASP A 274 -4.61 -10.33 -17.40
C ASP A 274 -3.97 -11.00 -16.16
N GLY A 275 -3.67 -10.20 -15.12
CA GLY A 275 -2.99 -10.68 -13.92
C GLY A 275 -3.43 -9.95 -12.65
N GLU A 276 -3.20 -10.58 -11.50
CA GLU A 276 -3.37 -9.92 -10.20
C GLU A 276 -2.12 -9.14 -9.83
N THR A 277 -2.29 -7.94 -9.26
CA THR A 277 -1.18 -7.03 -8.92
C THR A 277 -1.02 -6.88 -7.42
N ALA A 278 0.22 -6.79 -6.95
CA ALA A 278 0.55 -6.48 -5.56
C ALA A 278 1.63 -5.39 -5.50
N PHE A 279 1.67 -4.67 -4.39
CA PHE A 279 2.74 -3.73 -4.10
C PHE A 279 3.89 -4.39 -3.35
N GLN A 280 5.11 -4.05 -3.74
CA GLN A 280 6.34 -4.52 -3.11
C GLN A 280 6.82 -3.48 -2.10
N TRP A 281 7.25 -3.91 -0.91
CA TRP A 281 7.67 -2.93 0.09
C TRP A 281 8.95 -2.18 -0.30
N ILE A 282 9.90 -2.79 -1.02
CA ILE A 282 11.18 -2.12 -1.30
C ILE A 282 11.08 -1.09 -2.43
N SER A 283 10.12 -1.27 -3.35
CA SER A 283 10.07 -0.61 -4.65
C SER A 283 8.72 0.00 -4.99
N SER A 284 7.67 -0.17 -4.18
CA SER A 284 6.42 0.53 -4.45
C SER A 284 6.49 1.94 -3.87
N PRO A 285 6.34 2.99 -4.67
CA PRO A 285 6.37 4.35 -4.18
C PRO A 285 5.02 4.71 -3.54
N PRO A 286 4.94 5.85 -2.83
CA PRO A 286 3.68 6.33 -2.26
C PRO A 286 2.63 6.60 -3.33
N LEU A 287 1.39 6.21 -3.05
CA LEU A 287 0.27 6.43 -3.95
C LEU A 287 -0.20 7.88 -3.95
N HIS A 288 -0.82 8.21 -5.07
CA HIS A 288 -1.39 9.50 -5.38
C HIS A 288 -2.88 9.53 -5.05
N GLY A 289 -3.33 10.61 -4.43
CA GLY A 289 -4.73 10.83 -4.10
C GLY A 289 -5.65 10.87 -5.32
N PHE A 290 -5.14 11.24 -6.50
CA PHE A 290 -5.95 11.19 -7.72
C PHE A 290 -6.36 9.77 -8.10
N ALA A 291 -5.63 8.74 -7.63
CA ALA A 291 -6.01 7.35 -7.88
C ALA A 291 -7.32 6.98 -7.19
N GLY A 292 -7.68 7.71 -6.11
CA GLY A 292 -8.93 7.55 -5.40
C GLY A 292 -9.02 6.30 -4.53
N LEU A 293 -10.24 6.08 -4.02
CA LEU A 293 -10.63 4.86 -3.32
C LEU A 293 -11.20 3.84 -4.31
N LYS A 294 -11.15 2.56 -3.95
CA LYS A 294 -11.87 1.51 -4.67
C LYS A 294 -13.32 1.91 -4.97
N GLY A 295 -13.75 1.72 -6.22
CA GLY A 295 -15.11 2.09 -6.65
C GLY A 295 -15.28 3.54 -7.10
N HIS A 296 -14.26 4.40 -7.00
CA HIS A 296 -14.22 5.69 -7.69
C HIS A 296 -14.05 5.48 -9.21
N ALA A 297 -15.14 5.17 -9.91
CA ALA A 297 -15.13 5.04 -11.37
C ALA A 297 -15.09 6.43 -12.03
N GLY A 298 -14.08 6.69 -12.88
CA GLY A 298 -14.05 7.90 -13.68
C GLY A 298 -12.87 7.98 -14.64
N LYS A 299 -13.12 7.73 -15.94
CA LYS A 299 -12.28 8.29 -17.01
C LYS A 299 -12.65 9.77 -17.11
N ASN A 300 -11.66 10.68 -17.04
CA ASN A 300 -11.86 12.14 -17.17
C ASN A 300 -12.66 12.83 -16.04
N LEU A 301 -12.23 12.67 -14.78
CA LEU A 301 -12.76 13.50 -13.70
C LEU A 301 -12.34 14.97 -13.91
N TYR A 302 -13.32 15.88 -13.83
CA TYR A 302 -13.14 17.32 -13.90
C TYR A 302 -13.40 17.91 -12.51
N ASP A 303 -12.45 18.67 -11.95
CA ASP A 303 -12.65 19.42 -10.71
C ASP A 303 -13.48 20.68 -11.02
N PRO A 304 -14.77 20.74 -10.61
CA PRO A 304 -15.65 21.87 -10.95
C PRO A 304 -15.38 23.12 -10.09
N ARG A 305 -14.43 23.07 -9.15
CA ARG A 305 -14.08 24.20 -8.28
C ARG A 305 -13.35 25.29 -9.09
N PRO A 306 -13.56 26.58 -8.77
CA PRO A 306 -13.13 27.70 -9.61
C PRO A 306 -11.64 27.66 -9.94
N ALA A 307 -11.33 28.10 -11.18
CA ALA A 307 -10.08 27.99 -11.94
C ALA A 307 -8.83 28.70 -11.35
N ASN A 308 -8.56 28.55 -10.05
CA ASN A 308 -7.24 28.81 -9.48
C ASN A 308 -6.30 27.59 -9.59
N TYR A 309 -6.77 26.53 -10.28
CA TYR A 309 -6.14 25.22 -10.39
C TYR A 309 -5.89 24.91 -11.87
N ASP A 310 -4.63 24.96 -12.31
CA ASP A 310 -4.21 24.66 -13.69
C ASP A 310 -4.25 23.15 -14.02
N VAL A 311 -5.15 22.37 -13.42
CA VAL A 311 -5.27 20.93 -13.68
C VAL A 311 -6.49 20.71 -14.56
N TYR A 312 -6.27 20.72 -15.88
CA TYR A 312 -7.35 20.65 -16.86
C TYR A 312 -7.98 19.26 -17.01
N TRP A 313 -7.25 18.19 -16.69
CA TRP A 313 -7.72 16.79 -16.73
C TRP A 313 -7.05 15.98 -15.63
N ILE A 314 -7.84 15.21 -14.87
CA ILE A 314 -7.32 14.54 -13.65
C ILE A 314 -6.86 13.11 -13.94
N VAL A 315 -7.49 12.42 -14.90
CA VAL A 315 -7.19 11.04 -15.22
C VAL A 315 -7.42 10.79 -16.71
N ASP A 316 -6.35 10.60 -17.47
CA ASP A 316 -6.43 10.04 -18.82
C ASP A 316 -5.69 8.70 -18.88
N PHE A 317 -6.46 7.62 -18.78
CA PHE A 317 -6.00 6.27 -19.10
C PHE A 317 -6.18 6.00 -20.62
N SER A 318 -5.78 6.94 -21.49
CA SER A 318 -6.03 6.88 -22.95
C SER A 318 -5.18 5.86 -23.70
N SER A 319 -4.23 5.22 -23.04
CA SER A 319 -3.65 4.02 -23.61
C SER A 319 -4.79 2.98 -23.58
N GLY A 320 -5.18 2.44 -24.75
CA GLY A 320 -6.27 1.45 -24.88
C GLY A 320 -6.03 0.11 -24.16
N TRP A 321 -5.17 0.13 -23.13
CA TRP A 321 -4.76 -0.94 -22.25
C TRP A 321 -5.55 -0.90 -20.94
N HIS A 322 -6.14 0.22 -20.52
CA HIS A 322 -6.77 0.33 -19.19
C HIS A 322 -8.30 0.42 -19.23
N GLU A 323 -8.95 -0.49 -18.50
CA GLU A 323 -10.40 -0.56 -18.40
C GLU A 323 -10.91 0.27 -17.20
N PRO A 324 -12.13 0.83 -17.24
CA PRO A 324 -12.70 1.58 -16.10
C PRO A 324 -12.75 0.80 -14.77
N GLU A 325 -12.65 -0.52 -14.87
CA GLU A 325 -12.70 -1.52 -13.79
C GLU A 325 -11.33 -1.78 -13.15
N ASP A 326 -10.26 -1.19 -13.69
CA ASP A 326 -8.90 -1.29 -13.13
C ASP A 326 -8.78 -0.51 -11.81
N ASP A 327 -8.90 -1.23 -10.69
CA ASP A 327 -8.77 -0.72 -9.32
C ASP A 327 -7.34 -0.78 -8.76
N PHE A 328 -6.37 -1.26 -9.55
CA PHE A 328 -5.09 -1.74 -9.01
C PHE A 328 -4.18 -0.64 -8.47
N MET A 329 -4.38 0.62 -8.86
CA MET A 329 -3.64 1.77 -8.33
C MET A 329 -4.40 2.51 -7.21
N ARG A 330 -5.54 2.00 -6.75
CA ARG A 330 -6.38 2.71 -5.77
C ARG A 330 -6.02 2.36 -4.34
N PHE A 331 -6.29 3.30 -3.44
CA PHE A 331 -6.35 2.96 -2.03
C PHE A 331 -7.55 2.06 -1.79
N GLN A 332 -7.30 0.96 -1.10
CA GLN A 332 -8.32 -0.05 -0.83
C GLN A 332 -7.89 -0.92 0.35
N GLY A 333 -8.83 -1.15 1.26
CA GLY A 333 -8.70 -2.16 2.31
C GLY A 333 -9.37 -3.46 1.90
N ASP A 334 -8.91 -4.57 2.49
CA ASP A 334 -9.60 -5.87 2.44
C ASP A 334 -10.72 -5.96 3.50
N HIS A 335 -11.14 -4.80 4.00
CA HIS A 335 -12.21 -4.62 4.98
C HIS A 335 -13.47 -4.14 4.27
N LEU A 336 -14.64 -4.64 4.68
CA LEU A 336 -15.89 -4.36 3.98
C LEU A 336 -16.28 -2.86 4.05
N GLY A 337 -16.24 -2.18 2.89
CA GLY A 337 -16.77 -0.83 2.68
C GLY A 337 -15.96 0.30 3.33
N VAL A 338 -14.78 -0.02 3.86
CA VAL A 338 -13.90 0.94 4.52
C VAL A 338 -12.44 0.65 4.22
N THR A 339 -11.68 1.72 4.06
CA THR A 339 -10.23 1.69 3.89
C THR A 339 -9.58 2.41 5.08
N GLN A 340 -8.54 1.81 5.68
CA GLN A 340 -7.83 2.39 6.82
C GLN A 340 -6.72 3.34 6.35
N PHE A 341 -6.58 4.46 7.06
CA PHE A 341 -5.53 5.45 6.83
C PHE A 341 -4.89 5.90 8.14
N ALA A 342 -3.57 6.07 8.12
CA ALA A 342 -2.86 6.84 9.14
C ALA A 342 -2.83 8.31 8.76
N MET A 343 -3.10 9.19 9.71
CA MET A 343 -3.00 10.63 9.56
C MET A 343 -1.59 11.11 9.91
N GLY A 344 -1.26 12.35 9.55
CA GLY A 344 0.03 12.98 9.86
C GLY A 344 0.34 13.13 11.36
N ASP A 345 -0.65 13.02 12.25
CA ASP A 345 -0.48 13.06 13.71
C ASP A 345 -0.28 11.65 14.33
N GLY A 346 -0.31 10.61 13.50
CA GLY A 346 -0.22 9.22 13.92
C GLY A 346 -1.54 8.59 14.37
N SER A 347 -2.64 9.34 14.36
CA SER A 347 -3.97 8.74 14.51
C SER A 347 -4.33 7.88 13.29
N VAL A 348 -5.23 6.92 13.46
CA VAL A 348 -5.72 6.07 12.36
C VAL A 348 -7.22 6.20 12.26
N GLN A 349 -7.69 6.42 11.03
CA GLN A 349 -9.09 6.63 10.71
C GLN A 349 -9.55 5.65 9.62
N SER A 350 -10.82 5.26 9.69
CA SER A 350 -11.47 4.53 8.60
C SER A 350 -12.20 5.53 7.71
N LEU A 351 -11.88 5.57 6.43
CA LEU A 351 -12.68 6.27 5.43
C LEU A 351 -13.63 5.27 4.76
N SER A 352 -14.84 5.72 4.43
CA SER A 352 -15.75 4.90 3.64
C SER A 352 -15.26 4.84 2.20
N ASP A 353 -15.38 3.69 1.54
CA ASP A 353 -15.04 3.58 0.12
C ASP A 353 -15.95 4.47 -0.77
N ASN A 354 -17.08 4.94 -0.23
CA ASN A 354 -17.98 5.89 -0.89
C ASN A 354 -17.65 7.37 -0.61
N THR A 355 -16.53 7.67 0.05
CA THR A 355 -16.11 9.06 0.31
C THR A 355 -16.03 9.82 -1.01
N ASP A 356 -16.45 11.08 -1.04
CA ASP A 356 -16.35 11.92 -2.24
C ASP A 356 -14.90 11.97 -2.75
N TYR A 357 -14.73 11.88 -4.07
CA TYR A 357 -13.41 11.84 -4.69
C TYR A 357 -12.57 13.08 -4.37
N PHE A 358 -13.16 14.27 -4.46
CA PHE A 358 -12.44 15.51 -4.23
C PHE A 358 -12.10 15.70 -2.77
N LEU A 359 -13.02 15.33 -1.87
CA LEU A 359 -12.74 15.29 -0.44
C LEU A 359 -11.57 14.36 -0.11
N PHE A 360 -11.57 13.14 -0.66
CA PHE A 360 -10.47 12.19 -0.47
C PHE A 360 -9.14 12.74 -1.01
N ALA A 361 -9.18 13.33 -2.20
CA ALA A 361 -7.99 13.88 -2.82
C ALA A 361 -7.44 15.06 -2.00
N ASP A 362 -8.28 15.96 -1.50
CA ASP A 362 -7.87 17.07 -0.63
C ASP A 362 -7.21 16.58 0.67
N LEU A 363 -7.76 15.53 1.30
CA LEU A 363 -7.14 14.87 2.47
C LEU A 363 -5.73 14.32 2.18
N CYS A 364 -5.40 14.01 0.92
CA CYS A 364 -4.05 13.58 0.56
C CYS A 364 -3.04 14.75 0.56
N GLY A 365 -3.51 15.98 0.40
CA GLY A 365 -2.71 17.21 0.41
C GLY A 365 -2.27 17.65 1.81
N ILE A 366 -1.24 18.49 1.84
CA ILE A 366 -0.71 19.08 3.09
C ILE A 366 -0.62 20.62 3.05
N LYS A 367 -1.06 21.27 1.96
CA LYS A 367 -0.84 22.71 1.70
C LYS A 367 -2.00 23.41 0.98
N ASP A 368 -3.20 22.83 0.92
CA ASP A 368 -4.29 23.48 0.20
C ASP A 368 -4.74 24.80 0.84
N GLY A 369 -4.44 25.00 2.13
CA GLY A 369 -4.69 26.22 2.87
C GLY A 369 -6.15 26.41 3.29
N ASP A 370 -7.04 25.47 2.94
CA ASP A 370 -8.45 25.48 3.30
C ASP A 370 -8.65 24.39 4.36
N VAL A 371 -8.88 24.79 5.62
CA VAL A 371 -9.36 23.83 6.62
C VAL A 371 -10.67 23.25 6.09
N LEU A 372 -10.70 21.95 5.80
CA LEU A 372 -11.93 21.25 5.40
C LEU A 372 -12.97 21.47 6.51
N GLU A 373 -13.90 22.40 6.29
CA GLU A 373 -15.02 22.58 7.20
C GLU A 373 -15.80 21.26 7.20
N THR A 374 -15.78 20.56 8.34
CA THR A 374 -16.57 19.36 8.54
C THR A 374 -18.03 19.72 8.34
N THR A 375 -18.60 19.40 7.18
CA THR A 375 -20.04 19.49 6.99
C THR A 375 -20.69 18.52 7.98
N PRO A 376 -21.58 18.99 8.88
CA PRO A 376 -22.33 18.07 9.73
C PRO A 376 -23.31 17.29 8.86
N PHE A 377 -23.15 15.97 8.90
CA PHE A 377 -24.00 14.87 8.41
C PHE A 377 -25.30 15.22 7.66
#